data_AF-A0A954L9B3-F1
#
_entry.id   AF-A0A954L9B3-F1
#
_cell.length_a   1.000
_cell.length_b   1.000
_cell.length_c   1.000
_cell.angle_alpha   90.00
_cell.angle_beta   90.00
_cell.angle_gamma   90.00
#
_symmetry.space_group_name_H-M   'P 1'
#
loop_
_entity.id
_entity.type
_entity.pdbx_description
1 polymer ?
#
loop_
_entity_poly.entity_id
_entity_poly.type
_entity_poly.pdbx_seq_one_letter_code
_entity_poly.pdbx_strand_id
1 'polypeptide(L)'
;FGIIGVGASELIAYPYWCLEKGYARNVGPRDDSDAWLQRAVGWFRVMKFDAFASMIIYTIATAAFFLMGVAVLHSEGRDPEGMRLVSTLAQSYVPVFGPYAKWLFLLGAIAVLYSTYLVANAGNARMVADFGGVIGLTSKDADTDRRRRLVTIISAILPLACVVAYIVYPKPVLLIAIAGMTQAVMLPILAWSAIYFRDHETDRRLRPGLTWNIGLTISSIILLITGCWGAFTAIKGLLS
;
A
#
# COMPACT_ATOMS: atom_id res chain seq x y z
N PHE A 1 1.18 4.60 -10.31
CA PHE A 1 1.16 3.42 -9.42
C PHE A 1 2.43 2.55 -9.49
N GLY A 2 3.51 2.90 -10.22
CA GLY A 2 4.52 1.90 -10.61
C GLY A 2 6.00 2.11 -10.24
N ILE A 3 6.41 3.13 -9.48
CA ILE A 3 7.87 3.41 -9.30
C ILE A 3 8.41 2.96 -7.93
N ILE A 4 7.60 3.00 -6.87
CA ILE A 4 8.06 2.70 -5.49
C ILE A 4 7.55 1.36 -4.94
N GLY A 5 6.75 0.61 -5.69
CA GLY A 5 6.26 -0.72 -5.34
C GLY A 5 5.21 -0.79 -4.20
N VAL A 6 5.14 0.23 -3.35
CA VAL A 6 4.15 0.37 -2.27
C VAL A 6 3.43 1.72 -2.43
N GLY A 7 2.10 1.71 -2.48
CA GLY A 7 1.31 2.93 -2.55
C GLY A 7 1.09 3.57 -1.18
N ALA A 8 0.59 4.81 -1.19
CA ALA A 8 0.27 5.54 0.03
C ALA A 8 -0.80 4.81 0.87
N SER A 9 -1.76 4.17 0.21
CA SER A 9 -2.86 3.45 0.85
C SER A 9 -2.35 2.25 1.67
N GLU A 10 -1.35 1.53 1.16
CA GLU A 10 -0.76 0.37 1.82
C GLU A 10 0.03 0.78 3.07
N LEU A 11 0.76 1.90 3.01
CA LEU A 11 1.47 2.47 4.16
C LEU A 11 0.51 2.86 5.30
N ILE A 12 -0.68 3.35 4.96
CA ILE A 12 -1.72 3.70 5.95
C ILE A 12 -2.43 2.44 6.46
N ALA A 13 -2.68 1.46 5.60
CA ALA A 13 -3.38 0.23 5.98
C ALA A 13 -2.52 -0.69 6.88
N TYR A 14 -1.20 -0.71 6.71
CA TYR A 14 -0.29 -1.60 7.41
C TYR A 14 -0.40 -1.53 8.95
N PRO A 15 -0.36 -0.35 9.59
CA PRO A 15 -0.58 -0.23 11.04
C PRO A 15 -1.90 -0.84 11.54
N TYR A 16 -3.01 -0.68 10.80
CA TYR A 16 -4.29 -1.27 11.19
C TYR A 16 -4.22 -2.80 11.26
N TRP A 17 -3.52 -3.44 10.30
CA TRP A 17 -3.34 -4.88 10.30
C TRP A 17 -2.48 -5.36 11.46
N CYS A 18 -1.36 -4.69 11.74
CA CYS A 18 -0.49 -5.02 12.87
C CYS A 18 -1.25 -4.92 14.20
N LEU A 19 -2.06 -3.87 14.39
CA LEU A 19 -2.84 -3.67 15.61
C LEU A 19 -3.93 -4.74 15.77
N GLU A 20 -4.71 -5.03 14.72
CA GLU A 20 -5.78 -6.04 14.79
C GLU A 20 -5.26 -7.48 14.96
N LYS A 21 -4.12 -7.80 14.34
CA LYS A 21 -3.46 -9.10 14.56
C LYS A 21 -2.78 -9.20 15.92
N GLY A 22 -2.84 -8.14 16.73
CA GLY A 22 -2.32 -8.13 18.09
C GLY A 22 -0.80 -8.12 18.14
N TYR A 23 -0.11 -7.62 17.12
CA TYR A 23 1.36 -7.50 17.13
C TYR A 23 1.84 -6.72 18.36
N ALA A 24 1.07 -5.70 18.77
CA ALA A 24 1.36 -4.87 19.95
C ALA A 24 0.72 -5.38 21.26
N ARG A 25 -0.03 -6.50 21.25
CA ARG A 25 -0.82 -6.96 22.41
C ARG A 25 0.02 -7.21 23.65
N ASN A 26 1.25 -7.69 23.45
CA ASN A 26 2.19 -7.99 24.54
C ASN A 26 2.92 -6.75 25.08
N VAL A 27 2.77 -5.57 24.45
CA VAL A 27 3.38 -4.32 24.95
C VAL A 27 2.59 -3.77 26.14
N GLY A 28 1.26 -3.85 26.07
CA GLY A 28 0.34 -3.28 27.06
C GLY A 28 0.23 -1.75 26.97
N PRO A 29 -0.63 -1.12 27.80
CA PRO A 29 -0.75 0.33 27.88
C PRO A 29 0.61 0.98 28.16
N ARG A 30 0.81 2.19 27.63
CA ARG A 30 2.02 2.97 27.91
C ARG A 30 2.12 3.26 29.40
N ASP A 31 3.25 2.88 29.99
CA ASP A 31 3.64 3.25 31.34
C ASP A 31 5.12 3.70 31.34
N ASP A 32 5.57 4.36 32.40
CA ASP A 32 6.94 4.88 32.48
C ASP A 32 7.97 3.84 32.94
N SER A 33 7.56 2.59 33.16
CA SER A 33 8.42 1.52 33.68
C SER A 33 9.42 0.99 32.66
N ASP A 34 10.55 0.51 33.17
CA ASP A 34 11.54 -0.19 32.34
C ASP A 34 10.99 -1.50 31.76
N ALA A 35 10.03 -2.13 32.46
CA ALA A 35 9.38 -3.34 31.98
C ALA A 35 8.56 -3.08 30.71
N TRP A 36 7.82 -1.97 30.63
CA TRP A 36 7.14 -1.57 29.40
C TRP A 36 8.12 -1.26 28.29
N LEU A 37 9.19 -0.52 28.60
CA LEU A 37 10.22 -0.18 27.61
C LEU A 37 10.82 -1.43 26.97
N GLN A 38 11.13 -2.47 27.75
CA GLN A 38 11.65 -3.73 27.21
C GLN A 38 10.64 -4.43 26.28
N ARG A 39 9.35 -4.46 26.65
CA ARG A 39 8.29 -5.03 25.80
C ARG A 39 8.13 -4.23 24.50
N ALA A 40 8.16 -2.90 24.59
CA ALA A 40 8.09 -2.01 23.43
C ALA A 40 9.30 -2.20 22.49
N VAL A 41 10.52 -2.27 23.03
CA VAL A 41 11.73 -2.56 22.23
C VAL A 41 11.62 -3.92 21.52
N GLY A 42 11.10 -4.93 22.21
CA GLY A 42 10.82 -6.25 21.62
C GLY A 42 9.86 -6.15 20.44
N TRP A 43 8.75 -5.43 20.59
CA TRP A 43 7.80 -5.18 19.51
C TRP A 43 8.42 -4.43 18.33
N PHE A 44 9.19 -3.37 18.57
CA PHE A 44 9.93 -2.66 17.51
C PHE A 44 10.89 -3.58 16.75
N ARG A 45 11.50 -4.58 17.40
CA ARG A 45 12.37 -5.55 16.74
C ARG A 45 11.59 -6.46 15.80
N VAL A 46 10.41 -6.93 16.22
CA VAL A 46 9.50 -7.73 15.36
C VAL A 46 9.08 -6.91 14.15
N MET A 47 8.65 -5.66 14.35
CA MET A 47 8.25 -4.77 13.25
C MET A 47 9.39 -4.52 12.25
N LYS A 48 10.62 -4.31 12.74
CA LYS A 48 11.80 -4.15 11.86
C LYS A 48 12.08 -5.41 11.06
N PHE A 49 11.98 -6.58 11.67
CA PHE A 49 12.20 -7.85 10.97
C PHE A 49 11.13 -8.09 9.90
N ASP A 50 9.85 -7.87 10.24
CA ASP A 50 8.72 -8.01 9.31
C ASP A 50 8.87 -7.09 8.09
N ALA A 51 9.16 -5.80 8.33
CA ALA A 51 9.37 -4.82 7.26
C ALA A 51 10.60 -5.15 6.40
N PHE A 52 11.71 -5.57 7.01
CA PHE A 52 12.94 -5.90 6.28
C PHE A 52 12.81 -7.19 5.46
N ALA A 53 12.19 -8.23 6.03
CA ALA A 53 11.88 -9.46 5.31
C ALA A 53 10.94 -9.19 4.13
N SER A 54 9.90 -8.38 4.34
CA SER A 54 8.98 -7.96 3.28
C SER A 54 9.70 -7.20 2.17
N MET A 55 10.60 -6.27 2.53
CA MET A 55 11.41 -5.53 1.57
C MET A 55 12.30 -6.46 0.73
N ILE A 56 12.96 -7.45 1.33
CA ILE A 56 13.79 -8.43 0.61
C ILE A 56 12.94 -9.23 -0.37
N ILE A 57 11.83 -9.81 0.10
CA ILE A 57 10.94 -10.63 -0.74
C ILE A 57 10.42 -9.81 -1.92
N TYR A 58 9.98 -8.58 -1.64
CA TYR A 58 9.46 -7.68 -2.66
C TYR A 58 10.53 -7.28 -3.69
N THR A 59 11.76 -7.01 -3.23
CA THR A 59 12.89 -6.67 -4.10
C THR A 59 13.27 -7.84 -5.00
N ILE A 60 13.36 -9.05 -4.45
CA ILE A 60 13.68 -10.27 -5.21
C ILE A 60 12.58 -10.54 -6.24
N ALA A 61 11.31 -10.46 -5.84
CA ALA A 61 10.19 -10.64 -6.76
C ALA A 61 10.21 -9.60 -7.89
N THR A 62 10.45 -8.32 -7.55
CA THR A 62 10.57 -7.24 -8.54
C THR A 62 11.71 -7.48 -9.51
N ALA A 63 12.89 -7.87 -9.02
CA ALA A 63 14.04 -8.20 -9.84
C ALA A 63 13.75 -9.39 -10.77
N ALA A 64 13.09 -10.44 -10.26
CA ALA A 64 12.70 -11.61 -11.06
C ALA A 64 11.72 -11.21 -12.18
N PHE A 65 10.68 -10.42 -11.88
CA PHE A 65 9.75 -9.93 -12.90
C PHE A 65 10.42 -9.00 -13.92
N PHE A 66 11.33 -8.14 -13.48
CA PHE A 66 12.12 -7.29 -14.37
C PHE A 66 13.00 -8.12 -15.31
N LEU A 67 13.72 -9.11 -14.78
CA LEU A 67 14.55 -10.01 -15.58
C LEU A 67 13.72 -10.85 -16.56
N MET A 68 12.55 -11.35 -16.14
CA MET A 68 11.62 -12.03 -17.07
C MET A 68 11.17 -11.08 -18.18
N GLY A 69 10.82 -9.84 -17.84
CA GLY A 69 10.45 -8.82 -18.83
C GLY A 69 11.57 -8.59 -19.85
N VAL A 70 12.79 -8.33 -19.38
CA VAL A 70 13.97 -8.12 -20.22
C VAL A 70 14.29 -9.35 -21.07
N ALA A 71 14.25 -10.56 -20.52
CA ALA A 71 14.56 -11.79 -21.24
C ALA A 71 13.58 -12.02 -22.41
N VAL A 72 12.29 -11.81 -22.18
CA VAL A 72 11.26 -11.95 -23.23
C VAL A 72 11.41 -10.84 -24.29
N LEU A 73 11.55 -9.59 -23.88
CA LEU A 73 11.72 -8.43 -24.78
C LEU A 73 12.99 -8.53 -25.64
N HIS A 74 14.10 -8.98 -25.05
CA HIS A 74 15.37 -9.14 -25.76
C HIS A 74 15.31 -10.28 -26.79
N SER A 75 14.58 -11.36 -26.48
CA SER A 75 14.42 -12.49 -27.41
C SER A 75 13.63 -12.16 -28.67
N GLU A 76 12.74 -11.16 -28.63
CA GLU A 76 11.91 -10.76 -29.78
C GLU A 76 12.50 -9.62 -30.62
N GLY A 77 13.61 -9.02 -30.19
CA GLY A 77 14.38 -8.04 -30.98
C GLY A 77 13.61 -6.77 -31.41
N ARG A 78 12.45 -6.48 -30.80
CA ARG A 78 11.61 -5.32 -31.12
C ARG A 78 11.19 -4.64 -29.84
N ASP A 79 11.26 -3.31 -29.86
CA ASP A 79 10.78 -2.38 -28.84
C ASP A 79 9.24 -2.26 -28.99
N PRO A 80 8.42 -3.06 -28.26
CA PRO A 80 6.99 -3.14 -28.52
C PRO A 80 6.30 -2.07 -27.67
N GLU A 81 5.87 -0.98 -28.31
CA GLU A 81 5.11 0.06 -27.61
C GLU A 81 3.75 -0.47 -27.09
N GLY A 82 3.48 -0.21 -25.80
CA GLY A 82 2.15 -0.30 -25.19
C GLY A 82 1.53 -1.71 -25.17
N MET A 83 0.37 -1.86 -25.81
CA MET A 83 -0.48 -3.06 -25.71
C MET A 83 0.18 -4.34 -26.25
N ARG A 84 1.15 -4.20 -27.17
CA ARG A 84 1.87 -5.33 -27.78
C ARG A 84 2.79 -6.04 -26.79
N LEU A 85 3.27 -5.31 -25.78
CA LEU A 85 4.16 -5.80 -24.73
C LEU A 85 3.48 -6.90 -23.90
N VAL A 86 2.19 -6.73 -23.60
CA VAL A 86 1.38 -7.72 -22.85
C VAL A 86 1.16 -8.99 -23.68
N SER A 87 0.85 -8.85 -24.97
CA SER A 87 0.67 -9.99 -25.88
C SER A 87 1.97 -10.75 -26.16
N THR A 88 3.10 -10.04 -26.27
CA THR A 88 4.45 -10.62 -26.41
C THR A 88 4.83 -11.42 -25.14
N LEU A 89 4.61 -10.84 -23.95
CA LEU A 89 4.85 -11.55 -22.69
C LEU A 89 3.97 -12.79 -22.57
N ALA A 90 2.69 -12.70 -22.93
CA ALA A 90 1.78 -13.86 -22.91
C ALA A 90 2.19 -14.97 -23.90
N GLN A 91 2.71 -14.61 -25.08
CA GLN A 91 3.20 -15.58 -26.08
C GLN A 91 4.42 -16.37 -25.58
N SER A 92 5.28 -15.75 -24.77
CA SER A 92 6.44 -16.44 -24.18
C SER A 92 6.10 -17.56 -23.19
N TYR A 93 4.88 -17.55 -22.63
CA TYR A 93 4.39 -18.59 -21.71
C TYR A 93 3.69 -19.77 -22.41
N VAL A 94 3.32 -19.61 -23.69
CA VAL A 94 2.64 -20.66 -24.48
C VAL A 94 3.47 -21.95 -24.61
N PRO A 95 4.80 -21.91 -24.86
CA PRO A 95 5.63 -23.12 -24.94
C PRO A 95 5.78 -23.85 -23.61
N VAL A 96 5.68 -23.15 -22.48
CA VAL A 96 5.96 -23.70 -21.14
C VAL A 96 4.74 -24.41 -20.54
N PHE A 97 3.54 -23.87 -20.73
CA PHE A 97 2.32 -24.36 -20.05
C PHE A 97 1.31 -25.07 -20.98
N GLY A 98 1.56 -25.07 -22.29
CA GLY A 98 0.73 -25.79 -23.27
C GLY A 98 -0.76 -25.39 -23.23
N PRO A 99 -1.71 -26.31 -23.51
CA PRO A 99 -3.14 -26.00 -23.56
C PRO A 99 -3.77 -25.63 -22.19
N TYR A 100 -3.11 -25.97 -21.07
CA TYR A 100 -3.58 -25.64 -19.71
C TYR A 100 -3.16 -24.24 -19.24
N ALA A 101 -2.25 -23.57 -19.96
CA ALA A 101 -1.76 -22.24 -19.66
C ALA A 101 -2.88 -21.22 -19.40
N LYS A 102 -3.90 -21.23 -20.27
CA LYS A 102 -5.02 -20.29 -20.20
C LYS A 102 -5.81 -20.44 -18.91
N TRP A 103 -6.08 -21.67 -18.48
CA TRP A 103 -6.84 -21.93 -17.25
C TRP A 103 -6.03 -21.61 -15.99
N LEU A 104 -4.74 -21.98 -15.98
CA LEU A 104 -3.84 -21.65 -14.88
C LEU A 104 -3.68 -20.12 -14.74
N PHE A 105 -3.53 -19.41 -15.86
CA PHE A 105 -3.47 -17.95 -15.90
C PHE A 105 -4.77 -17.31 -15.41
N LEU A 106 -5.94 -17.75 -15.88
CA LEU A 106 -7.22 -17.20 -15.45
C LEU A 106 -7.49 -17.43 -13.96
N LEU A 107 -7.23 -18.63 -13.46
CA LEU A 107 -7.37 -18.93 -12.02
C LEU A 107 -6.40 -18.10 -11.18
N GLY A 108 -5.15 -17.98 -11.62
CA GLY A 108 -4.15 -17.13 -10.97
C GLY A 108 -4.56 -15.67 -10.97
N ALA A 109 -5.04 -15.14 -12.10
CA ALA A 109 -5.52 -13.77 -12.22
C ALA A 109 -6.72 -13.51 -11.29
N ILE A 110 -7.69 -14.42 -11.23
CA ILE A 110 -8.82 -14.32 -10.29
C ILE A 110 -8.31 -14.31 -8.86
N ALA A 111 -7.43 -15.24 -8.48
CA ALA A 111 -6.89 -15.31 -7.12
C ALA A 111 -6.15 -14.04 -6.70
N VAL A 112 -5.29 -13.50 -7.58
CA VAL A 112 -4.51 -12.28 -7.33
C VAL A 112 -5.40 -11.03 -7.29
N LEU A 113 -6.32 -10.88 -8.24
CA LEU A 113 -7.23 -9.73 -8.30
C LEU A 113 -8.20 -9.73 -7.11
N TYR A 114 -8.77 -10.89 -6.79
CA TYR A 114 -9.70 -11.05 -5.68
C TYR A 114 -9.02 -10.78 -4.33
N SER A 115 -7.82 -11.33 -4.09
CA SER A 115 -7.08 -11.08 -2.86
C SER A 115 -6.70 -9.61 -2.69
N THR A 116 -6.22 -8.97 -3.77
CA THR A 116 -5.88 -7.52 -3.76
C THR A 116 -7.11 -6.68 -3.43
N TYR A 117 -8.24 -6.97 -4.09
CA TYR A 117 -9.51 -6.29 -3.86
C TYR A 117 -9.99 -6.45 -2.42
N LEU A 118 -9.96 -7.66 -1.85
CA LEU A 118 -10.38 -7.88 -0.46
C LEU A 118 -9.52 -7.10 0.53
N VAL A 119 -8.20 -7.13 0.37
CA VAL A 119 -7.27 -6.41 1.25
C VAL A 119 -7.47 -4.90 1.14
N ALA A 120 -7.61 -4.38 -0.09
CA ALA A 120 -7.85 -2.96 -0.34
C ALA A 120 -9.21 -2.49 0.21
N ASN A 121 -10.29 -3.25 -0.02
CA ASN A 121 -11.62 -2.93 0.48
C ASN A 121 -11.63 -2.89 2.01
N ALA A 122 -11.06 -3.91 2.65
CA ALA A 122 -10.97 -3.97 4.11
C ALA A 122 -10.08 -2.86 4.69
N GLY A 123 -8.98 -2.50 4.02
CA GLY A 123 -8.13 -1.38 4.41
C GLY A 123 -8.86 -0.03 4.36
N ASN A 124 -9.48 0.27 3.22
CA ASN A 124 -10.23 1.52 3.04
C ASN A 124 -11.44 1.62 3.99
N ALA A 125 -12.16 0.52 4.22
CA ALA A 125 -13.28 0.50 5.15
C ALA A 125 -12.87 0.88 6.57
N ARG A 126 -11.68 0.43 7.03
CA ARG A 126 -11.12 0.82 8.34
C ARG A 126 -10.73 2.28 8.38
N MET A 127 -10.06 2.77 7.34
CA MET A 127 -9.65 4.18 7.26
C MET A 127 -10.86 5.12 7.31
N VAL A 128 -11.92 4.80 6.58
CA VAL A 128 -13.17 5.60 6.58
C VAL A 128 -13.89 5.49 7.92
N ALA A 129 -13.93 4.30 8.53
CA ALA A 129 -14.54 4.12 9.85
C ALA A 129 -13.81 4.92 10.95
N ASP A 130 -12.48 4.98 10.88
CA ASP A 130 -11.63 5.70 11.82
C ASP A 130 -11.73 7.22 11.62
N PHE A 131 -11.78 7.68 10.37
CA PHE A 131 -12.10 9.08 10.05
C PHE A 131 -13.42 9.50 10.68
N GLY A 132 -14.43 8.62 10.66
CA GLY A 132 -15.71 8.80 11.38
C GLY A 132 -15.56 9.06 12.88
N GLY A 133 -14.58 8.44 13.53
CA GLY A 133 -14.27 8.64 14.95
C GLY A 133 -13.54 9.95 15.21
N VAL A 134 -12.64 10.34 14.30
CA VAL A 134 -11.92 11.62 14.37
C VAL A 134 -12.88 12.81 14.25
N ILE A 135 -13.87 12.74 13.36
CA ILE A 135 -14.89 13.80 13.19
C ILE A 135 -16.00 13.75 14.26
N GLY A 136 -15.92 12.82 15.21
CA GLY A 136 -16.86 12.72 16.34
C GLY A 136 -18.20 12.03 16.03
N LEU A 137 -18.35 11.39 14.86
CA LEU A 137 -19.55 10.63 14.49
C LEU A 137 -19.59 9.23 15.14
N THR A 138 -18.44 8.71 15.59
CA THR A 138 -18.32 7.41 16.28
C THR A 138 -17.38 7.47 17.49
N SER A 139 -17.42 6.42 18.34
CA SER A 139 -16.48 6.29 19.46
C SER A 139 -15.04 6.22 18.94
N LYS A 140 -14.12 6.88 19.64
CA LYS A 140 -12.67 6.84 19.39
C LYS A 140 -12.04 5.49 19.76
N ASP A 141 -12.77 4.63 20.47
CA ASP A 141 -12.26 3.35 20.92
C ASP A 141 -12.20 2.31 19.79
N ALA A 142 -11.00 1.75 19.59
CA ALA A 142 -10.71 0.81 18.52
C ALA A 142 -11.53 -0.50 18.59
N ASP A 143 -12.05 -0.87 19.75
CA ASP A 143 -12.71 -2.17 19.98
C ASP A 143 -14.22 -2.08 20.26
N THR A 144 -14.86 -0.95 19.98
CA THR A 144 -16.33 -0.85 20.15
C THR A 144 -17.05 -1.67 19.08
N ASP A 145 -18.09 -2.43 19.46
CA ASP A 145 -19.00 -3.14 18.54
C ASP A 145 -19.56 -2.23 17.43
N ARG A 146 -19.74 -0.95 17.74
CA ARG A 146 -20.19 0.09 16.81
C ARG A 146 -19.19 0.33 15.67
N ARG A 147 -17.88 0.31 15.95
CA ARG A 147 -16.82 0.44 14.92
C ARG A 147 -16.81 -0.80 14.03
N ARG A 148 -16.93 -2.00 14.60
CA ARG A 148 -17.00 -3.25 13.83
C ARG A 148 -18.19 -3.25 12.86
N ARG A 149 -19.39 -2.87 13.34
CA ARG A 149 -20.57 -2.71 12.47
C ARG A 149 -20.34 -1.68 11.37
N LEU A 150 -19.73 -0.54 11.67
CA LEU A 150 -19.43 0.49 10.69
C LEU A 150 -18.47 -0.03 9.60
N VAL A 151 -17.40 -0.72 10.00
CA VAL A 151 -16.45 -1.34 9.06
C VAL A 151 -17.16 -2.36 8.17
N THR A 152 -18.05 -3.19 8.71
CA THR A 152 -18.85 -4.14 7.92
C THR A 152 -19.76 -3.43 6.91
N ILE A 153 -20.46 -2.38 7.34
CA ILE A 153 -21.34 -1.59 6.46
C ILE A 153 -20.53 -0.92 5.35
N ILE A 154 -19.43 -0.25 5.67
CA ILE A 154 -18.56 0.40 4.68
C ILE A 154 -17.96 -0.64 3.73
N SER A 155 -17.57 -1.80 4.22
CA SER A 155 -17.02 -2.89 3.38
C SER A 155 -18.04 -3.40 2.35
N ALA A 156 -19.34 -3.28 2.61
CA ALA A 156 -20.40 -3.62 1.66
C ALA A 156 -20.76 -2.45 0.73
N ILE A 157 -20.76 -1.21 1.25
CA ILE A 157 -21.10 0.00 0.49
C ILE A 157 -20.00 0.39 -0.49
N LEU A 158 -18.73 0.32 -0.11
CA LEU A 158 -17.61 0.80 -0.90
C LEU A 158 -17.52 0.10 -2.28
N PRO A 159 -17.70 -1.22 -2.39
CA PRO A 159 -17.82 -1.90 -3.69
C PRO A 159 -18.99 -1.43 -4.54
N LEU A 160 -20.17 -1.26 -3.92
CA LEU A 160 -21.37 -0.80 -4.61
C LEU A 160 -21.15 0.63 -5.13
N ALA A 161 -20.53 1.49 -4.34
CA ALA A 161 -20.16 2.84 -4.73
C ALA A 161 -19.19 2.83 -5.93
N CYS A 162 -18.20 1.93 -5.95
CA CYS A 162 -17.31 1.77 -7.10
C CYS A 162 -18.06 1.32 -8.37
N VAL A 163 -19.00 0.37 -8.25
CA VAL A 163 -19.83 -0.07 -9.38
C VAL A 163 -20.70 1.07 -9.91
N VAL A 164 -21.36 1.81 -9.03
CA VAL A 164 -22.17 2.98 -9.40
C VAL A 164 -21.30 4.04 -10.08
N ALA A 165 -20.13 4.36 -9.53
CA ALA A 165 -19.21 5.32 -10.13
C ALA A 165 -18.77 4.89 -11.55
N TYR A 166 -18.53 3.59 -11.76
CA TYR A 166 -18.19 3.05 -13.07
C TYR A 166 -19.35 3.13 -14.07
N ILE A 167 -20.59 2.86 -13.64
CA ILE A 167 -21.78 2.99 -14.49
C ILE A 167 -22.01 4.45 -14.91
N VAL A 168 -21.79 5.40 -14.01
CA VAL A 168 -21.97 6.83 -14.29
C VAL A 168 -20.82 7.38 -15.16
N TYR A 169 -19.59 6.95 -14.93
CA TYR A 169 -18.40 7.40 -15.66
C TYR A 169 -17.57 6.22 -16.17
N PRO A 170 -17.93 5.60 -17.32
CA PRO A 170 -17.26 4.41 -17.86
C PRO A 170 -15.94 4.76 -18.59
N LYS A 171 -15.09 5.58 -17.97
CA LYS A 171 -13.75 5.97 -18.46
C LYS A 171 -12.66 5.39 -17.53
N PRO A 172 -12.34 4.08 -17.64
CA PRO A 172 -11.47 3.40 -16.68
C PRO A 172 -10.06 4.00 -16.62
N VAL A 173 -9.51 4.44 -17.76
CA VAL A 173 -8.18 5.06 -17.81
C VAL A 173 -8.13 6.35 -16.99
N LEU A 174 -9.17 7.19 -17.06
CA LEU A 174 -9.26 8.42 -16.30
C LEU A 174 -9.39 8.14 -14.79
N LEU A 175 -10.21 7.15 -14.41
CA LEU A 175 -10.36 6.75 -13.00
C LEU A 175 -9.05 6.24 -12.40
N ILE A 176 -8.29 5.43 -13.15
CA ILE A 176 -6.97 4.94 -12.73
C ILE A 176 -5.97 6.10 -12.62
N ALA A 177 -6.02 7.06 -13.55
CA ALA A 177 -5.19 8.26 -13.48
C ALA A 177 -5.51 9.06 -12.21
N ILE A 178 -6.80 9.36 -11.96
CA ILE A 178 -7.25 10.07 -10.76
C ILE A 178 -6.79 9.38 -9.49
N ALA A 179 -6.99 8.06 -9.36
CA ALA A 179 -6.52 7.29 -8.22
C ALA A 179 -5.00 7.43 -8.02
N GLY A 180 -4.21 7.37 -9.10
CA GLY A 180 -2.77 7.55 -9.05
C GLY A 180 -2.35 8.95 -8.62
N MET A 181 -3.06 9.98 -9.07
CA MET A 181 -2.84 11.38 -8.68
C MET A 181 -3.13 11.58 -7.19
N THR A 182 -4.27 11.07 -6.70
CA THR A 182 -4.62 11.15 -5.27
C THR A 182 -3.56 10.47 -4.41
N GLN A 183 -3.06 9.30 -4.81
CA GLN A 183 -1.98 8.64 -4.06
C GLN A 183 -0.69 9.44 -4.06
N ALA A 184 -0.29 10.06 -5.18
CA ALA A 184 0.92 10.88 -5.23
C ALA A 184 0.84 12.06 -4.26
N VAL A 185 -0.32 12.71 -4.17
CA VAL A 185 -0.58 13.81 -3.23
C VAL A 185 -0.53 13.36 -1.77
N MET A 186 -0.83 12.10 -1.47
CA MET A 186 -0.72 11.57 -0.10
C MET A 186 0.73 11.32 0.35
N LEU A 187 1.69 11.10 -0.57
CA LEU A 187 3.07 10.75 -0.20
C LEU A 187 3.77 11.83 0.65
N PRO A 188 3.68 13.15 0.35
CA PRO A 188 4.24 14.19 1.20
C PRO A 188 3.59 14.26 2.58
N ILE A 189 2.27 14.02 2.66
CA ILE A 189 1.53 13.99 3.93
C ILE A 189 2.04 12.86 4.81
N LEU A 190 2.30 11.68 4.22
CA LEU A 190 2.86 10.54 4.94
C LEU A 190 4.29 10.79 5.41
N ALA A 191 5.12 11.41 4.57
CA ALA A 191 6.48 11.80 4.94
C ALA A 191 6.48 12.75 6.15
N TRP A 192 5.63 13.79 6.12
CA TRP A 192 5.46 14.70 7.25
C TRP A 192 4.95 13.98 8.50
N SER A 193 3.93 13.14 8.36
CA SER A 193 3.35 12.37 9.46
C SER A 193 4.39 11.48 10.12
N ALA A 194 5.25 10.81 9.35
CA ALA A 194 6.31 9.95 9.89
C ALA A 194 7.33 10.74 10.73
N ILE A 195 7.72 11.93 10.29
CA ILE A 195 8.61 12.82 11.07
C ILE A 195 7.89 13.32 12.33
N TYR A 196 6.63 13.75 12.20
CA TYR A 196 5.82 14.23 13.31
C TYR A 196 5.66 13.16 14.41
N PHE A 197 5.27 11.94 14.04
CA PHE A 197 5.10 10.82 14.97
C PHE A 197 6.41 10.43 15.66
N ARG A 198 7.56 10.53 14.98
CA ARG A 198 8.87 10.31 15.59
C ARG A 198 9.16 11.35 16.68
N ASP A 199 8.89 12.61 16.40
CA ASP A 199 9.33 13.72 17.24
C ASP A 199 8.37 14.05 18.39
N HIS A 200 7.07 13.78 18.23
CA HIS A 200 6.04 14.16 19.21
C HIS A 200 5.41 12.96 19.94
N GLU A 201 5.14 11.86 19.23
CA GLU A 201 4.38 10.72 19.80
C GLU A 201 5.27 9.56 20.29
N THR A 202 6.46 9.39 19.69
CA THR A 202 7.38 8.32 20.07
C THR A 202 8.16 8.68 21.34
N ASP A 203 8.15 7.78 22.34
CA ASP A 203 8.96 7.90 23.56
C ASP A 203 10.44 8.14 23.19
N ARG A 204 11.07 9.13 23.83
CA ARG A 204 12.47 9.52 23.57
C ARG A 204 13.43 8.33 23.72
N ARG A 205 13.13 7.38 24.61
CA ARG A 205 13.91 6.15 24.86
C ARG A 205 13.82 5.15 23.70
N LEU A 206 12.80 5.22 22.87
CA LEU A 206 12.56 4.33 21.71
C LEU A 206 13.01 4.94 20.38
N ARG A 207 13.49 6.20 20.37
CA ARG A 207 13.88 6.88 19.14
C ARG A 207 15.03 6.15 18.45
N PRO A 208 14.96 5.99 17.13
CA PRO A 208 16.00 5.28 16.41
C PRO A 208 17.28 6.12 16.34
N GLY A 209 18.42 5.44 16.16
CA GLY A 209 19.73 6.08 16.07
C GLY A 209 19.92 6.97 14.83
N LEU A 210 21.09 7.62 14.75
CA LEU A 210 21.40 8.60 13.71
C LEU A 210 21.23 8.07 12.27
N THR A 211 21.59 6.81 12.02
CA THR A 211 21.47 6.16 10.69
C THR A 211 20.03 6.11 10.20
N TRP A 212 19.10 5.73 11.05
CA TRP A 212 17.67 5.70 10.75
C TRP A 212 17.10 7.10 10.57
N ASN A 213 17.61 8.09 11.30
CA ASN A 213 17.20 9.49 11.12
C ASN A 213 17.63 10.04 9.76
N ILE A 214 18.85 9.74 9.33
CA ILE A 214 19.33 10.10 7.99
C ILE A 214 18.47 9.40 6.93
N GLY A 215 18.23 8.10 7.08
CA GLY A 215 17.38 7.33 6.18
C GLY A 215 15.96 7.90 6.08
N LEU A 216 15.31 8.18 7.21
CA LEU A 216 13.97 8.76 7.25
C LEU A 216 13.92 10.13 6.55
N THR A 217 14.91 10.99 6.79
CA THR A 217 14.99 12.30 6.15
C THR A 217 15.14 12.18 4.64
N ILE A 218 16.05 11.32 4.17
CA ILE A 218 16.25 11.07 2.74
C ILE A 218 14.96 10.52 2.10
N SER A 219 14.35 9.49 2.70
CA SER A 219 13.08 8.94 2.22
C SER A 219 11.97 9.99 2.19
N SER A 220 11.88 10.85 3.21
CA SER A 220 10.89 11.92 3.28
C SER A 220 11.08 12.95 2.16
N ILE A 221 12.33 13.34 1.87
CA ILE A 221 12.65 14.23 0.75
C ILE A 221 12.27 13.57 -0.58
N ILE A 222 12.61 12.29 -0.78
CA ILE A 222 12.27 11.56 -2.01
C ILE A 222 10.75 11.47 -2.19
N LEU A 223 10.00 11.15 -1.12
CA LEU A 223 8.54 11.10 -1.15
C LEU A 223 7.93 12.47 -1.46
N LEU A 224 8.50 13.54 -0.92
CA LEU A 224 8.07 14.91 -1.20
C LEU A 224 8.30 15.28 -2.66
N ILE A 225 9.51 15.03 -3.19
CA ILE A 225 9.84 15.29 -4.61
C ILE A 225 8.91 14.48 -5.52
N THR A 226 8.72 13.19 -5.23
CA THR A 226 7.88 12.29 -6.04
C THR A 226 6.41 12.73 -6.01
N GLY A 227 5.91 13.11 -4.83
CA GLY A 227 4.53 13.60 -4.67
C GLY A 227 4.31 14.92 -5.39
N CYS A 228 5.21 15.89 -5.24
CA CYS A 228 5.15 17.18 -5.95
C CYS A 228 5.24 17.01 -7.47
N TRP A 229 6.13 16.14 -7.96
CA TRP A 229 6.23 15.83 -9.38
C TRP A 229 4.96 15.14 -9.91
N GLY A 230 4.41 14.19 -9.14
CA GLY A 230 3.15 13.54 -9.46
C GLY A 230 1.97 14.52 -9.52
N ALA A 231 1.89 15.46 -8.58
CA ALA A 231 0.87 16.51 -8.56
C ALA A 231 1.06 17.51 -9.72
N PHE A 232 2.29 17.86 -10.08
CA PHE A 232 2.56 18.75 -11.21
C PHE A 232 2.15 18.12 -12.55
N THR A 233 2.53 16.85 -12.77
CA THR A 233 2.16 16.11 -13.99
C THR A 233 0.66 15.89 -14.09
N ALA A 234 0.01 15.62 -12.96
CA ALA A 234 -1.45 15.55 -12.82
C ALA A 234 -2.15 16.82 -13.30
N ILE A 235 -1.74 17.98 -12.78
CA ILE A 235 -2.34 19.28 -13.12
C ILE A 235 -2.11 19.60 -14.60
N LYS A 236 -0.90 19.33 -15.12
CA LYS A 236 -0.60 19.56 -16.53
C LYS A 236 -1.46 18.71 -17.47
N GLY A 237 -1.71 17.45 -17.11
CA GLY A 237 -2.56 16.53 -17.90
C GLY A 237 -4.06 16.84 -17.82
N LEU A 238 -4.52 17.54 -16.79
CA LEU A 238 -5.91 18.02 -16.67
C LEU A 238 -6.16 19.31 -17.46
N LEU A 239 -5.11 20.11 -17.70
CA LEU A 239 -5.17 21.39 -18.42
C LEU A 239 -4.96 21.25 -19.94
N SER A 240 -4.53 20.08 -20.42
CA SER A 240 -4.36 19.74 -21.84
C SER A 240 -5.52 18.93 -22.39
#